data_AF-A0A953LVC3-F1
#
_entry.id   AF-A0A953LVC3-F1
#
_cell.length_a   1.000
_cell.length_b   1.000
_cell.length_c   1.000
_cell.angle_alpha   90.00
_cell.angle_beta   90.00
_cell.angle_gamma   90.00
#
_symmetry.space_group_name_H-M   'P 1'
#
loop_
_entity.id
_entity.type
_entity.pdbx_description
1 polymer ?
#
loop_
_entity_poly.entity_id
_entity_poly.type
_entity_poly.pdbx_seq_one_letter_code
_entity_poly.pdbx_strand_id
1 'polypeptide(L)'
;IGVPYAPHPGGYENGADLVAGIKRITDMEVSVSAYPEKHPDSPNVEADIDMLQAKVDAGASRAMTQFFFENDLYFRYLDRVRARGINIPIVPGILPVQNFKQAKNFAERTGASVPRWLAERFEGLDDDLATRKLIAAAVAAEQVIDLVDHGVTEFHFYTMNRADLVYAVCHLLGLRPEAKAAA
;
A
#
# COMPACT_ATOMS: atom_id res chain seq x y z
N ILE A 1 5.14 7.29 -19.02
CA ILE A 1 5.30 7.76 -17.62
C ILE A 1 6.78 7.80 -17.35
N GLY A 2 7.34 8.98 -17.08
CA GLY A 2 8.74 9.15 -16.68
C GLY A 2 9.78 8.73 -17.73
N VAL A 3 11.02 9.16 -17.50
CA VAL A 3 12.22 8.54 -18.11
C VAL A 3 12.49 7.26 -17.29
N PRO A 4 12.91 6.14 -17.90
CA PRO A 4 13.37 4.97 -17.15
C PRO A 4 14.35 5.39 -16.06
N TYR A 5 14.23 4.80 -14.88
CA TYR A 5 15.15 5.09 -13.79
C TYR A 5 16.60 4.86 -14.25
N ALA A 6 17.44 5.86 -14.04
CA ALA A 6 18.88 5.79 -14.24
C ALA A 6 19.55 6.18 -12.93
N PRO A 7 20.35 5.29 -12.32
CA PRO A 7 21.02 5.61 -11.07
C PRO A 7 22.07 6.71 -11.31
N HIS A 8 22.30 7.53 -10.28
CA HIS A 8 23.42 8.46 -10.29
C HIS A 8 24.75 7.67 -10.29
N PRO A 9 25.83 8.12 -10.98
CA PRO A 9 27.09 7.36 -11.07
C PRO A 9 27.77 6.99 -9.74
N GLY A 10 27.47 7.71 -8.65
CA GLY A 10 27.90 7.39 -7.28
C GLY A 10 26.76 7.04 -6.32
N GLY A 11 25.58 6.74 -6.87
CA GLY A 11 24.38 6.38 -6.10
C GLY A 11 24.22 4.87 -5.96
N TYR A 12 23.11 4.48 -5.33
CA TYR A 12 22.66 3.08 -5.29
C TYR A 12 21.93 2.73 -6.58
N GLU A 13 22.11 1.52 -7.09
CA GLU A 13 21.48 1.07 -8.35
C GLU A 13 20.00 0.78 -8.16
N ASN A 14 19.61 0.29 -6.99
CA ASN A 14 18.24 -0.11 -6.69
C ASN A 14 17.93 -0.03 -5.18
N GLY A 15 16.72 -0.43 -4.82
CA GLY A 15 16.27 -0.42 -3.43
C GLY A 15 17.05 -1.38 -2.52
N ALA A 16 17.50 -2.53 -3.01
CA ALA A 16 18.27 -3.49 -2.20
C ALA A 16 19.66 -2.93 -1.85
N ASP A 17 20.32 -2.27 -2.80
CA ASP A 17 21.61 -1.62 -2.56
C ASP A 17 21.51 -0.50 -1.51
N LEU A 18 20.42 0.28 -1.55
CA LEU A 18 20.15 1.30 -0.54
C LEU A 18 19.91 0.67 0.84
N VAL A 19 19.15 -0.42 0.94
CA VAL A 19 18.93 -1.15 2.19
C VAL A 19 20.27 -1.64 2.76
N ALA A 20 21.10 -2.28 1.94
CA ALA A 20 22.42 -2.73 2.34
C ALA A 20 23.33 -1.56 2.78
N GLY A 21 23.21 -0.42 2.10
CA GLY A 21 23.89 0.83 2.46
C GLY A 21 23.51 1.33 3.85
N ILE A 22 22.21 1.38 4.15
CA ILE A 22 21.70 1.77 5.47
C ILE A 22 22.21 0.81 6.54
N LYS A 23 22.11 -0.50 6.31
CA LYS A 23 22.51 -1.54 7.27
C LYS A 23 24.01 -1.57 7.59
N ARG A 24 24.87 -1.05 6.70
CA ARG A 24 26.31 -0.87 7.01
C ARG A 24 26.59 0.25 8.01
N ILE A 25 25.69 1.23 8.13
CA ILE A 25 25.90 2.44 8.93
C ILE A 25 25.16 2.36 10.26
N THR A 26 24.03 1.66 10.31
CA THR A 26 23.13 1.64 11.46
C THR A 26 22.22 0.42 11.43
N ASP A 27 21.78 -0.03 12.60
CA ASP A 27 20.83 -1.14 12.74
C ASP A 27 19.36 -0.68 12.83
N MET A 28 19.02 0.47 12.26
CA MET A 28 17.62 0.93 12.23
C MET A 28 16.72 -0.04 11.46
N GLU A 29 15.42 -0.05 11.78
CA GLU A 29 14.44 -0.75 10.98
C GLU A 29 14.31 -0.12 9.59
N VAL A 30 14.22 -0.97 8.56
CA VAL A 30 14.04 -0.52 7.17
C VAL A 30 12.77 -1.13 6.60
N SER A 31 11.81 -0.27 6.22
CA SER A 31 10.61 -0.68 5.51
C SER A 31 10.82 -0.50 4.00
N VAL A 32 10.43 -1.50 3.20
CA VAL A 32 10.57 -1.46 1.74
C VAL A 32 9.24 -1.56 1.02
N SER A 33 9.19 -1.17 -0.26
CA SER A 33 7.99 -1.32 -1.08
C SER A 33 7.75 -2.76 -1.50
N ALA A 34 6.47 -3.12 -1.65
CA ALA A 34 5.97 -4.36 -2.23
C ALA A 34 4.83 -4.04 -3.22
N TYR A 35 4.64 -4.82 -4.28
CA TYR A 35 3.64 -4.54 -5.32
C TYR A 35 2.75 -5.76 -5.58
N PRO A 36 1.53 -5.83 -5.01
CA PRO A 36 0.61 -6.95 -5.23
C PRO A 36 0.31 -7.22 -6.71
N GLU A 37 0.40 -6.17 -7.53
CA GLU A 37 0.09 -6.19 -8.96
C GLU A 37 1.31 -5.96 -9.87
N LYS A 38 2.55 -6.10 -9.35
CA LYS A 38 3.84 -5.83 -10.03
C LYS A 38 4.17 -4.34 -10.16
N HIS A 39 5.43 -3.97 -9.94
CA HIS A 39 5.91 -2.62 -10.30
C HIS A 39 5.77 -2.37 -11.81
N PRO A 40 5.38 -1.17 -12.28
CA PRO A 40 5.26 -0.87 -13.71
C PRO A 40 6.49 -1.23 -14.53
N ASP A 41 7.68 -0.94 -13.99
CA ASP A 41 8.97 -1.18 -14.66
C ASP A 41 9.50 -2.63 -14.49
N SER A 42 8.87 -3.47 -13.67
CA SER A 42 9.26 -4.88 -13.54
C SER A 42 8.78 -5.68 -14.76
N PRO A 43 9.58 -6.62 -15.31
CA PRO A 43 9.21 -7.36 -16.53
C PRO A 43 8.05 -8.34 -16.28
N ASN A 44 7.94 -8.90 -15.07
CA ASN A 44 6.86 -9.78 -14.64
C ASN A 44 6.76 -9.80 -13.10
N VAL A 45 5.73 -10.46 -12.56
CA VAL A 45 5.49 -10.56 -11.11
C VAL A 45 6.63 -11.28 -10.38
N GLU A 46 7.22 -12.31 -11.00
CA GLU A 46 8.29 -13.09 -10.38
C GLU A 46 9.55 -12.24 -10.19
N ALA A 47 9.95 -11.46 -11.20
CA ALA A 47 11.07 -10.54 -11.10
C ALA A 47 10.84 -9.43 -10.04
N ASP A 48 9.59 -9.01 -9.85
CA ASP A 48 9.22 -8.06 -8.79
C ASP A 48 9.39 -8.66 -7.39
N ILE A 49 9.02 -9.94 -7.24
CA ILE A 49 9.21 -10.69 -6.00
C ILE A 49 10.69 -11.01 -5.78
N ASP A 50 11.48 -11.30 -6.82
CA ASP A 50 12.93 -11.47 -6.71
C ASP A 50 13.60 -10.17 -6.20
N MET A 51 13.12 -9.00 -6.65
CA MET A 51 13.58 -7.70 -6.12
C MET A 51 13.14 -7.50 -4.66
N LEU A 52 11.93 -7.93 -4.27
CA LEU A 52 11.55 -7.96 -2.85
C LEU A 52 12.50 -8.85 -2.04
N GLN A 53 12.81 -10.05 -2.53
CA GLN A 53 13.73 -10.97 -1.88
C GLN A 53 15.10 -10.33 -1.69
N ALA A 54 15.67 -9.71 -2.73
CA ALA A 54 16.95 -9.01 -2.64
C ALA A 54 16.94 -7.90 -1.57
N LYS A 55 15.85 -7.14 -1.44
CA LYS A 55 15.68 -6.14 -0.38
C LYS A 55 15.63 -6.77 1.02
N VAL A 56 14.98 -7.92 1.15
CA VAL A 56 14.92 -8.68 2.42
C VAL A 56 16.28 -9.24 2.80
N ASP A 57 16.98 -9.86 1.84
CA ASP A 57 18.34 -10.40 2.02
C ASP A 57 19.34 -9.29 2.39
N ALA A 58 19.12 -8.06 1.90
CA ALA A 58 19.89 -6.88 2.27
C ALA A 58 19.59 -6.35 3.70
N GLY A 59 18.55 -6.86 4.38
CA GLY A 59 18.22 -6.54 5.76
C GLY A 59 16.94 -5.72 5.97
N ALA A 60 15.99 -5.73 5.02
CA ALA A 60 14.70 -5.08 5.23
C ALA A 60 13.91 -5.76 6.38
N SER A 61 13.32 -4.95 7.26
CA SER A 61 12.60 -5.40 8.46
C SER A 61 11.13 -5.70 8.19
N ARG A 62 10.51 -4.96 7.25
CA ARG A 62 9.12 -5.16 6.81
C ARG A 62 8.94 -4.63 5.39
N ALA A 63 7.84 -5.00 4.74
CA ALA A 63 7.42 -4.40 3.48
C ALA A 63 6.05 -3.74 3.63
N MET A 64 5.82 -2.66 2.91
CA MET A 64 4.53 -2.00 2.78
C MET A 64 4.10 -2.10 1.32
N THR A 65 2.89 -2.60 1.09
CA THR A 65 2.41 -2.75 -0.29
C THR A 65 2.02 -1.40 -0.88
N GLN A 66 2.17 -1.26 -2.19
CA GLN A 66 1.35 -0.33 -2.96
C GLN A 66 -0.14 -0.59 -2.66
N PHE A 67 -0.98 0.44 -2.79
CA PHE A 67 -2.42 0.25 -2.62
C PHE A 67 -3.01 -0.70 -3.66
N PHE A 68 -4.09 -1.34 -3.28
CA PHE A 68 -4.93 -2.21 -4.10
C PHE A 68 -6.39 -1.95 -3.71
N PHE A 69 -7.34 -2.26 -4.59
CA PHE A 69 -8.77 -2.10 -4.32
C PHE A 69 -9.50 -3.43 -4.08
N GLU A 70 -8.87 -4.57 -4.38
CA GLU A 70 -9.42 -5.90 -4.15
C GLU A 70 -8.50 -6.71 -3.24
N ASN A 71 -9.00 -7.18 -2.10
CA ASN A 71 -8.21 -7.86 -1.08
C ASN A 71 -7.61 -9.19 -1.57
N ASP A 72 -8.28 -9.87 -2.50
CA ASP A 72 -7.75 -11.07 -3.16
C ASP A 72 -6.39 -10.84 -3.84
N LEU A 73 -6.11 -9.62 -4.33
CA LEU A 73 -4.82 -9.30 -4.93
C LEU A 73 -3.71 -9.35 -3.87
N TYR A 74 -3.98 -8.80 -2.68
CA TYR A 74 -3.07 -8.85 -1.55
C TYR A 74 -2.85 -10.28 -1.06
N PHE A 75 -3.90 -11.08 -0.88
CA PHE A 75 -3.75 -12.45 -0.40
C PHE A 75 -3.01 -13.36 -1.40
N ARG A 76 -3.35 -13.29 -2.69
CA ARG A 76 -2.60 -14.03 -3.72
C ARG A 76 -1.13 -13.60 -3.80
N TYR A 77 -0.86 -12.31 -3.60
CA TYR A 77 0.51 -11.81 -3.51
C TYR A 77 1.23 -12.37 -2.29
N LEU A 78 0.57 -12.34 -1.13
CA LEU A 78 1.11 -12.89 0.11
C LEU A 78 1.47 -14.36 -0.04
N ASP A 79 0.58 -15.17 -0.63
CA ASP A 79 0.84 -16.59 -0.90
C ASP A 79 2.10 -16.80 -1.75
N ARG A 80 2.28 -16.02 -2.83
CA ARG A 80 3.47 -16.07 -3.68
C ARG A 80 4.75 -15.68 -2.93
N VAL A 81 4.68 -14.61 -2.15
CA VAL A 81 5.80 -14.13 -1.32
C VAL A 81 6.19 -15.18 -0.27
N ARG A 82 5.21 -15.80 0.39
CA ARG A 82 5.46 -16.87 1.37
C ARG A 82 6.00 -18.14 0.72
N ALA A 83 5.54 -18.49 -0.49
CA ALA A 83 6.08 -19.61 -1.24
C ALA A 83 7.58 -19.44 -1.61
N ARG A 84 8.09 -18.20 -1.66
CA ARG A 84 9.52 -17.90 -1.81
C ARG A 84 10.30 -17.88 -0.49
N GLY A 85 9.67 -18.18 0.64
CA GLY A 85 10.31 -18.18 1.96
C GLY A 85 10.51 -16.81 2.59
N ILE A 86 9.96 -15.74 2.00
CA ILE A 86 10.02 -14.39 2.55
C ILE A 86 8.99 -14.29 3.68
N ASN A 87 9.44 -14.13 4.93
CA ASN A 87 8.58 -14.18 6.13
C ASN A 87 8.47 -12.85 6.90
N ILE A 88 9.12 -11.78 6.43
CA ILE A 88 8.95 -10.45 7.03
C ILE A 88 7.49 -9.98 6.96
N PRO A 89 7.03 -9.11 7.88
CA PRO A 89 5.70 -8.51 7.80
C PRO A 89 5.48 -7.81 6.46
N ILE A 90 4.33 -8.08 5.82
CA ILE A 90 3.90 -7.43 4.56
C ILE A 90 2.63 -6.65 4.88
N VAL A 91 2.79 -5.37 5.18
CA VAL A 91 1.71 -4.48 5.63
C VAL A 91 0.91 -3.98 4.42
N PRO A 92 -0.41 -4.19 4.36
CA PRO A 92 -1.23 -3.70 3.26
C PRO A 92 -1.30 -2.17 3.27
N GLY A 93 -1.02 -1.59 2.11
CA GLY A 93 -1.28 -0.19 1.80
C GLY A 93 -2.74 0.02 1.39
N ILE A 94 -3.44 0.93 2.06
CA ILE A 94 -4.85 1.25 1.80
C ILE A 94 -4.97 2.70 1.35
N LEU A 95 -5.64 2.93 0.21
CA LEU A 95 -5.94 4.26 -0.31
C LEU A 95 -7.44 4.56 -0.18
N PRO A 96 -7.86 5.39 0.81
CA PRO A 96 -9.24 5.85 0.90
C PRO A 96 -9.58 6.76 -0.29
N VAL A 97 -10.51 6.32 -1.16
CA VAL A 97 -10.83 6.99 -2.44
C VAL A 97 -11.67 8.25 -2.23
N GLN A 98 -11.04 9.38 -1.92
CA GLN A 98 -11.77 10.65 -1.76
C GLN A 98 -12.19 11.29 -3.07
N ASN A 99 -11.38 11.12 -4.12
CA ASN A 99 -11.63 11.63 -5.46
C ASN A 99 -11.34 10.50 -6.44
N PHE A 100 -12.39 9.93 -7.02
CA PHE A 100 -12.27 8.78 -7.91
C PHE A 100 -11.39 9.07 -9.14
N LYS A 101 -11.52 10.26 -9.73
CA LYS A 101 -10.67 10.67 -10.88
C LYS A 101 -9.19 10.70 -10.49
N GLN A 102 -8.88 11.26 -9.32
CA GLN A 102 -7.50 11.30 -8.82
C GLN A 102 -6.98 9.90 -8.49
N ALA A 103 -7.79 9.06 -7.83
CA ALA A 103 -7.43 7.69 -7.49
C ALA A 103 -7.19 6.84 -8.74
N LYS A 104 -8.06 6.96 -9.76
CA LYS A 104 -7.89 6.28 -11.06
C LYS A 104 -6.59 6.69 -11.74
N ASN A 105 -6.31 7.99 -11.84
CA ASN A 105 -5.05 8.47 -12.43
C ASN A 105 -3.82 8.01 -11.63
N PHE A 106 -3.95 7.89 -10.30
CA PHE A 106 -2.86 7.37 -9.48
C PHE A 106 -2.65 5.87 -9.74
N ALA A 107 -3.72 5.09 -9.78
CA ALA A 107 -3.70 3.66 -10.06
C ALA A 107 -3.07 3.34 -11.43
N GLU A 108 -3.46 4.07 -12.48
CA GLU A 108 -2.86 3.95 -13.82
C GLU A 108 -1.35 4.21 -13.81
N ARG A 109 -0.87 5.13 -12.96
CA ARG A 109 0.56 5.44 -12.84
C ARG A 109 1.35 4.40 -12.05
N THR A 110 0.70 3.74 -11.09
CA THR A 110 1.35 2.75 -10.21
C THR A 110 1.16 1.32 -10.70
N GLY A 111 0.36 1.10 -11.74
CA GLY A 111 0.03 -0.23 -12.25
C GLY A 111 -1.04 -0.96 -11.42
N ALA A 112 -1.75 -0.24 -10.55
CA ALA A 112 -2.84 -0.84 -9.76
C ALA A 112 -4.13 -0.91 -10.61
N SER A 113 -4.86 -2.02 -10.53
CA SER A 113 -6.13 -2.17 -11.24
C SER A 113 -7.26 -1.48 -10.47
N VAL A 114 -8.15 -0.81 -11.20
CA VAL A 114 -9.38 -0.20 -10.62
C VAL A 114 -10.56 -1.09 -11.01
N PRO A 115 -11.21 -1.79 -10.08
CA PRO A 115 -12.30 -2.67 -10.42
C PRO A 115 -13.52 -1.88 -10.87
N ARG A 116 -14.29 -2.46 -11.80
CA ARG A 116 -15.46 -1.79 -12.41
C ARG A 116 -16.50 -1.39 -11.37
N TRP A 117 -16.78 -2.25 -10.40
CA TRP A 117 -17.75 -1.97 -9.34
C TRP A 117 -17.39 -0.72 -8.54
N LEU A 118 -16.10 -0.43 -8.37
CA LEU A 118 -15.64 0.76 -7.67
C LEU A 118 -15.94 2.01 -8.48
N ALA A 119 -15.74 1.96 -9.81
CA ALA A 119 -16.13 3.06 -10.68
C ALA A 119 -17.64 3.34 -10.63
N GLU A 120 -18.45 2.29 -10.67
CA GLU A 120 -19.92 2.37 -10.60
C GLU A 120 -20.41 3.01 -9.31
N ARG A 121 -19.77 2.72 -8.15
CA ARG A 121 -20.11 3.36 -6.87
C ARG A 121 -19.88 4.88 -6.84
N PHE A 122 -19.00 5.40 -7.70
CA PHE A 122 -18.66 6.83 -7.75
C PHE A 122 -19.28 7.57 -8.95
N GLU A 123 -20.02 6.86 -9.82
CA GLU A 123 -20.65 7.43 -11.00
C GLU A 123 -21.68 8.50 -10.63
N GLY A 124 -21.67 9.64 -11.33
CA GLY A 124 -22.59 10.76 -11.10
C GLY A 124 -22.32 11.59 -9.84
N LEU A 125 -21.33 11.24 -9.01
CA LEU A 125 -21.02 11.96 -7.77
C LEU A 125 -20.03 13.12 -7.95
N ASP A 126 -19.78 13.60 -9.17
CA ASP A 126 -18.76 14.61 -9.51
C ASP A 126 -18.96 15.98 -8.81
N ASP A 127 -20.22 16.35 -8.57
CA ASP A 127 -20.58 17.60 -7.88
C ASP A 127 -21.20 17.35 -6.48
N ASP A 128 -21.33 16.09 -6.05
CA ASP A 128 -21.85 15.70 -4.73
C ASP A 128 -20.72 15.22 -3.80
N LEU A 129 -20.03 16.19 -3.20
CA LEU A 129 -18.92 15.92 -2.29
C LEU A 129 -19.34 15.15 -1.03
N ALA A 130 -20.55 15.41 -0.52
CA ALA A 130 -21.01 14.81 0.73
C ALA A 130 -21.25 13.31 0.54
N THR A 131 -22.00 12.92 -0.49
CA THR A 131 -22.26 11.51 -0.81
C THR A 131 -20.96 10.80 -1.19
N ARG A 132 -20.08 11.45 -1.97
CA ARG A 132 -18.77 10.86 -2.33
C ARG A 132 -17.94 10.49 -1.11
N LYS A 133 -17.92 11.34 -0.08
CA LYS A 133 -17.19 11.05 1.17
C LYS A 133 -17.77 9.85 1.91
N LEU A 134 -19.10 9.71 1.95
CA LEU A 134 -19.76 8.56 2.58
C LEU A 134 -19.45 7.26 1.84
N ILE A 135 -19.53 7.26 0.51
CA ILE A 135 -19.16 6.10 -0.30
C ILE A 135 -17.68 5.74 -0.12
N ALA A 136 -16.79 6.74 -0.11
CA ALA A 136 -15.37 6.52 0.13
C ALA A 136 -15.09 5.89 1.50
N ALA A 137 -15.77 6.36 2.54
CA ALA A 137 -15.68 5.80 3.89
C ALA A 137 -16.17 4.35 3.92
N ALA A 138 -17.32 4.07 3.31
CA ALA A 138 -17.90 2.73 3.26
C ALA A 138 -16.99 1.74 2.52
N VAL A 139 -16.47 2.11 1.35
CA VAL A 139 -15.54 1.27 0.58
C VAL A 139 -14.26 0.98 1.36
N ALA A 140 -13.64 2.01 1.96
CA ALA A 140 -12.42 1.82 2.74
C ALA A 140 -12.67 0.96 3.99
N ALA A 141 -13.82 1.13 4.65
CA ALA A 141 -14.22 0.33 5.80
C ALA A 141 -14.48 -1.14 5.41
N GLU A 142 -15.23 -1.40 4.34
CA GLU A 142 -15.47 -2.74 3.80
C GLU A 142 -14.14 -3.46 3.52
N GLN A 143 -13.23 -2.78 2.82
CA GLN A 143 -11.92 -3.34 2.48
C GLN A 143 -11.11 -3.70 3.74
N VAL A 144 -11.08 -2.78 4.71
CA VAL A 144 -10.26 -2.94 5.91
C VAL A 144 -10.86 -3.98 6.88
N ILE A 145 -12.18 -3.99 7.05
CA ILE A 145 -12.86 -4.99 7.90
C ILE A 145 -12.64 -6.39 7.32
N ASP A 146 -12.78 -6.57 6.01
CA ASP A 146 -12.51 -7.86 5.37
C ASP A 146 -11.04 -8.31 5.57
N LEU A 147 -10.07 -7.39 5.48
CA LEU A 147 -8.67 -7.72 5.81
C LEU A 147 -8.50 -8.15 7.28
N VAL A 148 -9.17 -7.46 8.21
CA VAL A 148 -9.15 -7.82 9.65
C VAL A 148 -9.77 -9.18 9.89
N ASP A 149 -10.90 -9.49 9.25
CA ASP A 149 -11.59 -10.79 9.37
C ASP A 149 -10.71 -11.95 8.87
N HIS A 150 -9.78 -11.67 7.97
CA HIS A 150 -8.74 -12.60 7.48
C HIS A 150 -7.42 -12.54 8.28
N GLY A 151 -7.40 -11.85 9.42
CA GLY A 151 -6.29 -11.86 10.39
C GLY A 151 -5.23 -10.78 10.18
N VAL A 152 -5.47 -9.79 9.32
CA VAL A 152 -4.56 -8.64 9.18
C VAL A 152 -4.71 -7.70 10.39
N THR A 153 -3.60 -7.39 11.05
CA THR A 153 -3.58 -6.52 12.25
C THR A 153 -2.82 -5.22 12.06
N GLU A 154 -2.11 -5.04 10.95
CA GLU A 154 -1.32 -3.84 10.63
C GLU A 154 -1.80 -3.23 9.31
N PHE A 155 -1.85 -1.90 9.24
CA PHE A 155 -2.31 -1.18 8.05
C PHE A 155 -1.43 0.05 7.79
N HIS A 156 -1.17 0.33 6.51
CA HIS A 156 -0.54 1.57 6.06
C HIS A 156 -1.55 2.39 5.26
N PHE A 157 -1.96 3.56 5.76
CA PHE A 157 -2.94 4.41 5.07
C PHE A 157 -2.29 5.53 4.26
N TYR A 158 -2.60 5.60 2.97
CA TYR A 158 -2.29 6.74 2.12
C TYR A 158 -3.28 7.88 2.39
N THR A 159 -2.98 8.71 3.38
CA THR A 159 -3.90 9.77 3.86
C THR A 159 -4.10 10.90 2.85
N MET A 160 -3.17 11.11 1.93
CA MET A 160 -3.17 12.24 0.99
C MET A 160 -3.35 13.60 1.70
N ASN A 161 -2.70 13.75 2.87
CA ASN A 161 -2.80 14.91 3.76
C ASN A 161 -4.23 15.19 4.28
N ARG A 162 -5.09 14.18 4.34
CA ARG A 162 -6.46 14.27 4.85
C ARG A 162 -6.75 13.16 5.85
N ALA A 163 -7.14 13.55 7.07
CA ALA A 163 -7.29 12.64 8.18
C ALA A 163 -8.72 12.09 8.36
N ASP A 164 -9.74 12.76 7.81
CA ASP A 164 -11.16 12.49 8.09
C ASP A 164 -11.57 11.03 7.84
N LEU A 165 -11.27 10.50 6.66
CA LEU A 165 -11.61 9.12 6.32
C LEU A 165 -10.81 8.09 7.12
N VAL A 166 -9.49 8.30 7.24
CA VAL A 166 -8.62 7.36 7.96
C VAL A 166 -9.00 7.31 9.44
N TYR A 167 -9.32 8.46 10.04
CA TYR A 167 -9.80 8.55 11.41
C TYR A 167 -11.12 7.79 11.61
N ALA A 168 -12.07 7.90 10.67
CA ALA A 168 -13.32 7.16 10.71
C ALA A 168 -13.08 5.64 10.58
N VAL A 169 -12.21 5.21 9.67
CA VAL A 169 -11.83 3.79 9.53
C VAL A 169 -11.19 3.28 10.83
N CYS A 170 -10.27 4.03 11.44
CA CYS A 170 -9.71 3.67 12.75
C CYS A 170 -10.80 3.52 13.81
N HIS A 171 -11.79 4.41 13.86
CA HIS A 171 -12.91 4.29 14.80
C HIS A 171 -13.74 3.03 14.57
N LEU A 172 -13.99 2.66 13.31
CA LEU A 172 -14.70 1.44 12.94
C LEU A 172 -13.93 0.18 13.35
N LEU A 173 -12.59 0.24 13.31
CA LEU A 173 -11.70 -0.79 13.84
C LEU A 173 -11.62 -0.81 15.39
N GLY A 174 -12.36 0.07 16.07
CA GLY A 174 -12.30 0.20 17.53
C GLY A 174 -11.07 0.96 18.05
N LEU A 175 -10.24 1.50 17.16
CA LEU A 175 -9.08 2.32 17.51
C LEU A 175 -9.53 3.76 17.80
N ARG A 176 -9.36 4.18 19.05
CA ARG A 176 -9.75 5.50 19.54
C ARG A 176 -8.53 6.23 20.07
N PRO A 177 -8.50 7.58 20.02
CA PRO A 177 -7.52 8.33 20.76
C PRO A 177 -7.54 7.89 22.22
N GLU A 178 -6.40 7.52 22.77
CA GLU A 178 -6.27 7.35 24.21
C GLU A 178 -6.59 8.71 24.85
N ALA A 179 -7.48 8.73 25.83
CA ALA A 179 -7.71 9.94 26.60
C ALA A 179 -6.36 10.34 27.19
N LYS A 180 -5.86 11.54 26.86
CA LYS A 180 -4.67 12.08 27.51
C LYS A 180 -4.89 11.93 29.02
N ALA A 181 -4.04 11.16 29.69
CA ALA A 181 -3.93 11.25 31.13
C ALA A 181 -3.76 12.74 31.44
N ALA A 182 -4.70 13.31 32.21
CA ALA A 182 -4.63 14.71 32.59
C ALA A 182 -3.28 14.93 33.27
N ALA A 183 -2.46 15.80 32.67
CA ALA A 183 -1.18 16.24 33.21
C ALA A 183 -1.41 17.15 34.42
#